data_AF-A0A1H6W3Y5-F1
#
_entry.id   AF-A0A1H6W3Y5-F1
#
_cell.length_a   1.000
_cell.length_b   1.000
_cell.length_c   1.000
_cell.angle_alpha   90.00
_cell.angle_beta   90.00
_cell.angle_gamma   90.00
#
_symmetry.space_group_name_H-M   'P 1'
#
loop_
_entity.id
_entity.type
_entity.pdbx_description
1 polymer ?
#
loop_
_entity_poly.entity_id
_entity_poly.type
_entity_poly.pdbx_seq_one_letter_code
_entity_poly.pdbx_strand_id
1 'polypeptide(L)'
;MLRKILPLVLVFLSQICLANQILIPMDNTQTNHLKAYGLAYILLKGDIEVEWLLNYRGGSFKVQYSKSIENECKLRAVSYEVLSETASAQIVSEISSPNVNMDVVKLFKAAKIAVYSPIKISPAEFENTDAVLLVLKYAEIPFEVIYDEEILRGDLPKYDWLHLHHEDFTGQFGKNLRRTSEADIKAQEAIASRYGFSKVPKMKLAVAKAIKEFCAGGGFLFAMCSGAETFDIALAAEGVDIVDNLDGDGIDPDAQSKLDFDKTFAFYNFKLQLDEYDGMNFSDINSAAGRYRGWGENEAYFSLFDFSAKWDVIPAMLVQNHEHLIREFFGQTTAFSKYTVKPSSLVMGTSSNSDRYIYGELGRGQWTFYGGHDPEGRGGGGRRMPTDLNLYPNSPGYRLILNNVLFPSARKKKRKT
;
A
#
# COMPACT_ATOMS: atom_id res chain seq x y z
N MET A 1 52.25 29.10 31.62
CA MET A 1 51.32 29.07 30.47
C MET A 1 50.38 27.85 30.49
N LEU A 2 50.84 26.63 30.82
CA LEU A 2 49.99 25.42 30.89
C LEU A 2 48.69 25.55 31.73
N ARG A 3 48.76 26.21 32.90
CA ARG A 3 47.58 26.42 33.78
C ARG A 3 46.47 27.28 33.16
N LYS A 4 46.78 28.13 32.18
CA LYS A 4 45.77 28.98 31.48
C LYS A 4 45.21 28.31 30.21
N ILE A 5 45.88 27.26 29.71
CA ILE A 5 45.48 26.53 28.49
C ILE A 5 44.50 25.39 28.83
N LEU A 6 44.63 24.78 30.02
CA LEU A 6 43.76 23.70 30.48
C LEU A 6 42.24 24.01 30.47
N PRO A 7 41.75 25.17 30.95
CA PRO A 7 40.32 25.48 30.86
C PRO A 7 39.86 25.68 29.41
N LEU A 8 40.70 26.23 28.53
CA LEU A 8 40.38 26.38 27.12
C LEU A 8 40.25 25.02 26.42
N VAL A 9 41.17 24.09 26.72
CA VAL A 9 41.13 22.71 26.22
C VAL A 9 39.89 21.96 26.74
N LEU A 10 39.51 22.12 28.00
CA LEU A 10 38.30 21.52 28.58
C LEU A 10 37.01 22.06 27.95
N VAL A 11 36.96 23.35 27.60
CA VAL A 11 35.83 23.96 26.88
C VAL A 11 35.73 23.42 25.44
N PHE A 12 36.87 23.23 24.75
CA PHE A 12 36.87 22.60 23.43
C PHE A 12 36.55 21.09 23.46
N LEU A 13 36.94 20.38 24.52
CA LEU A 13 36.55 18.97 24.74
C LEU A 13 35.06 18.79 25.07
N SER A 14 34.42 19.77 25.72
CA SER A 14 32.98 19.74 25.98
C SER A 14 32.10 19.88 24.73
N GLN A 15 32.67 20.24 23.58
CA GLN A 15 31.93 20.28 22.30
C GLN A 15 31.82 18.91 21.63
N ILE A 16 32.48 17.87 22.15
CA ILE A 16 32.23 16.48 21.77
C ILE A 16 31.08 15.94 22.62
N CYS A 17 29.90 16.58 22.52
CA CYS A 17 28.68 15.99 23.03
C CYS A 17 28.24 14.90 22.06
N LEU A 18 28.58 13.66 22.39
CA LEU A 18 28.08 12.46 21.72
C LEU A 18 26.56 12.47 21.79
N ALA A 19 25.92 12.38 20.62
CA ALA A 19 24.49 12.64 20.49
C ALA A 19 23.71 11.33 20.55
N ASN A 20 22.94 11.14 21.65
CA ASN A 20 22.10 9.96 21.85
C ASN A 20 21.16 9.72 20.65
N GLN A 21 20.72 8.49 20.46
CA GLN A 21 19.74 8.13 19.44
C GLN A 21 18.43 7.69 20.09
N ILE A 22 17.34 7.76 19.34
CA ILE A 22 16.09 7.10 19.67
C ILE A 22 15.93 5.91 18.73
N LEU A 23 15.74 4.72 19.31
CA LEU A 23 15.30 3.53 18.59
C LEU A 23 13.81 3.33 18.86
N ILE A 24 13.03 3.17 17.80
CA ILE A 24 11.61 2.81 17.85
C ILE A 24 11.55 1.34 17.44
N PRO A 25 11.47 0.40 18.41
CA PRO A 25 11.38 -1.01 18.10
C PRO A 25 10.09 -1.29 17.33
N MET A 26 10.17 -2.21 16.36
CA MET A 26 9.02 -2.62 15.53
C MET A 26 8.74 -4.12 15.65
N ASP A 27 9.31 -4.77 16.67
CA ASP A 27 8.98 -6.13 17.10
C ASP A 27 7.79 -6.12 18.08
N ASN A 28 7.57 -7.22 18.80
CA ASN A 28 6.45 -7.39 19.74
C ASN A 28 6.50 -6.47 20.97
N THR A 29 7.59 -5.73 21.19
CA THR A 29 7.70 -4.78 22.31
C THR A 29 7.04 -3.44 22.01
N GLN A 30 6.65 -3.19 20.76
CA GLN A 30 5.99 -1.95 20.37
C GLN A 30 4.54 -1.90 20.84
N THR A 31 4.16 -0.78 21.46
CA THR A 31 2.81 -0.53 21.96
C THR A 31 1.86 -0.03 20.87
N ASN A 32 2.37 0.62 19.82
CA ASN A 32 1.58 1.07 18.68
C ASN A 32 2.40 1.13 17.38
N HIS A 33 2.42 0.04 16.61
CA HIS A 33 3.16 0.00 15.34
C HIS A 33 2.58 0.99 14.33
N LEU A 34 1.26 1.11 14.21
CA LEU A 34 0.64 1.94 13.17
C LEU A 34 0.96 3.43 13.37
N LYS A 35 0.92 3.92 14.62
CA LYS A 35 1.37 5.29 14.96
C LYS A 35 2.87 5.48 14.79
N ALA A 36 3.70 4.44 14.90
CA ALA A 36 5.14 4.55 14.69
C ALA A 36 5.49 4.90 13.22
N TYR A 37 4.77 4.35 12.23
CA TYR A 37 4.90 4.79 10.82
C TYR A 37 4.46 6.25 10.65
N GLY A 38 3.39 6.65 11.32
CA GLY A 38 2.93 8.04 11.36
C GLY A 38 3.99 9.00 11.88
N LEU A 39 4.62 8.64 13.00
CA LEU A 39 5.75 9.38 13.56
C LEU A 39 6.90 9.47 12.55
N ALA A 40 7.33 8.34 11.97
CA ALA A 40 8.38 8.33 10.96
C ALA A 40 8.06 9.27 9.78
N TYR A 41 6.82 9.25 9.28
CA TYR A 41 6.38 10.14 8.21
C TYR A 41 6.43 11.63 8.62
N ILE A 42 5.96 11.97 9.83
CA ILE A 42 5.96 13.36 10.33
C ILE A 42 7.39 13.88 10.48
N LEU A 43 8.32 13.05 10.95
CA LEU A 43 9.74 13.40 11.02
C LEU A 43 10.31 13.71 9.63
N LEU A 44 10.02 12.86 8.64
CA LEU A 44 10.43 13.07 7.25
C LEU A 44 9.79 14.32 6.62
N LYS A 45 8.57 14.67 7.03
CA LYS A 45 7.89 15.91 6.60
C LYS A 45 8.56 17.15 7.20
N GLY A 46 9.15 17.03 8.38
CA GLY A 46 9.95 18.06 9.05
C GLY A 46 11.44 18.04 8.68
N ASP A 47 11.82 17.38 7.56
CA ASP A 47 13.20 17.24 7.08
C ASP A 47 14.15 16.55 8.09
N ILE A 48 13.62 15.69 8.97
CA ILE A 48 14.39 14.87 9.90
C ILE A 48 14.62 13.50 9.26
N GLU A 49 15.89 13.14 9.06
CA GLU A 49 16.29 11.83 8.51
C GLU A 49 15.92 10.70 9.47
N VAL A 50 15.37 9.62 8.92
CA VAL A 50 15.01 8.39 9.64
C VAL A 50 15.78 7.22 9.05
N GLU A 51 16.48 6.46 9.90
CA GLU A 51 17.09 5.20 9.51
C GLU A 51 16.11 4.05 9.74
N TRP A 52 15.71 3.36 8.67
CA TRP A 52 14.92 2.13 8.75
C TRP A 52 15.86 0.92 8.79
N LEU A 53 15.85 0.21 9.91
CA LEU A 53 16.69 -0.94 10.20
C LEU A 53 15.98 -2.22 9.74
N LEU A 54 16.15 -2.59 8.47
CA LEU A 54 15.44 -3.71 7.86
C LEU A 54 15.83 -5.02 8.52
N ASN A 55 14.81 -5.85 8.82
CA ASN A 55 14.91 -7.15 9.49
C ASN A 55 15.51 -7.09 10.91
N TYR A 56 15.85 -5.91 11.42
CA TYR A 56 16.27 -5.71 12.79
C TYR A 56 15.05 -5.36 13.65
N ARG A 57 14.70 -6.24 14.59
CA ARG A 57 13.56 -6.07 15.50
C ARG A 57 12.29 -5.62 14.76
N GLY A 58 11.87 -6.42 13.77
CA GLY A 58 10.66 -6.20 12.98
C GLY A 58 10.68 -4.97 12.07
N GLY A 59 11.87 -4.43 11.74
CA GLY A 59 12.01 -3.25 10.89
C GLY A 59 12.02 -1.95 11.68
N SER A 60 12.85 -1.87 12.72
CA SER A 60 12.88 -0.72 13.64
C SER A 60 13.27 0.59 12.97
N PHE A 61 12.78 1.72 13.50
CA PHE A 61 13.24 3.05 13.09
C PHE A 61 14.27 3.59 14.08
N LYS A 62 15.27 4.30 13.58
CA LYS A 62 16.26 4.98 14.41
C LYS A 62 16.43 6.42 13.95
N VAL A 63 16.45 7.33 14.91
CA VAL A 63 16.52 8.78 14.66
C VAL A 63 17.42 9.45 15.70
N GLN A 64 17.95 10.62 15.34
CA GLN A 64 18.71 11.44 16.29
C GLN A 64 17.83 11.83 17.48
N TYR A 65 18.34 11.68 18.71
CA TYR A 65 17.59 12.05 19.90
C TYR A 65 17.29 13.55 19.89
N SER A 66 16.03 13.89 20.15
CA SER A 66 15.62 15.22 20.61
C SER A 66 14.48 15.07 21.61
N LYS A 67 14.37 16.03 22.53
CA LYS A 67 13.28 16.00 23.50
C LYS A 67 11.90 16.09 22.85
N SER A 68 11.80 16.78 21.71
CA SER A 68 10.57 16.89 20.93
C SER A 68 10.12 15.52 20.42
N ILE A 69 11.04 14.73 19.84
CA ILE A 69 10.73 13.39 19.33
C ILE A 69 10.35 12.45 20.47
N GLU A 70 11.06 12.51 21.59
CA GLU A 70 10.72 11.72 22.79
C GLU A 70 9.29 12.01 23.28
N ASN A 71 8.88 13.27 23.27
CA ASN A 71 7.53 13.68 23.66
C ASN A 71 6.48 13.18 22.65
N GLU A 72 6.76 13.26 21.34
CA GLU A 72 5.88 12.71 20.30
C GLU A 72 5.67 11.19 20.47
N CYS A 73 6.74 10.44 20.77
CA CYS A 73 6.61 9.00 21.06
C CYS A 73 5.62 8.75 22.22
N LYS A 74 5.76 9.50 23.33
CA LYS A 74 4.86 9.38 24.49
C LYS A 74 3.42 9.75 24.16
N LEU A 75 3.21 10.87 23.47
CA LEU A 75 1.88 11.36 23.10
C LEU A 75 1.13 10.37 22.19
N ARG A 76 1.87 9.67 21.32
CA ARG A 76 1.33 8.71 20.36
C ARG A 76 1.28 7.28 20.90
N ALA A 77 1.66 7.07 22.16
CA ALA A 77 1.83 5.74 22.77
C ALA A 77 2.74 4.81 21.93
N VAL A 78 3.81 5.37 21.35
CA VAL A 78 4.84 4.63 20.63
C VAL A 78 5.99 4.34 21.60
N SER A 79 6.31 3.07 21.78
CA SER A 79 7.45 2.63 22.57
C SER A 79 8.75 3.02 21.89
N TYR A 80 9.74 3.43 22.68
CA TYR A 80 11.03 3.87 22.21
C TYR A 80 12.13 3.62 23.25
N GLU A 81 13.37 3.55 22.80
CA GLU A 81 14.56 3.36 23.60
C GLU A 81 15.53 4.52 23.33
N VAL A 82 16.12 5.11 24.39
CA VAL A 82 17.20 6.09 24.24
C VAL A 82 18.53 5.34 24.27
N LEU A 83 19.23 5.36 23.15
CA LEU A 83 20.52 4.70 22.99
C LEU A 83 21.65 5.70 23.17
N SER A 84 22.70 5.27 23.87
CA SER A 84 24.00 5.94 23.77
C SER A 84 24.57 5.78 22.36
N GLU A 85 25.51 6.63 21.99
CA GLU A 85 26.21 6.52 20.70
C GLU A 85 26.90 5.16 20.55
N THR A 86 27.53 4.66 21.61
CA THR A 86 28.16 3.33 21.63
C THR A 86 27.15 2.21 21.36
N ALA A 87 25.98 2.24 21.98
CA ALA A 87 24.94 1.23 21.75
C ALA A 87 24.39 1.32 20.32
N SER A 88 24.17 2.53 19.80
CA SER A 88 23.77 2.74 18.40
C SER A 88 24.81 2.19 17.42
N ALA A 89 26.11 2.46 17.66
CA ALA A 89 27.20 1.97 16.83
C ALA A 89 27.30 0.44 16.83
N GLN A 90 27.05 -0.20 17.98
CA GLN A 90 27.00 -1.65 18.09
C GLN A 90 25.88 -2.25 17.24
N ILE A 91 24.66 -1.67 17.30
CA ILE A 91 23.53 -2.10 16.47
C ILE A 91 23.86 -1.94 14.99
N VAL A 92 24.43 -0.81 14.58
CA VAL A 92 24.82 -0.59 13.17
C VAL A 92 25.90 -1.58 12.73
N SER A 93 26.85 -1.90 13.60
CA SER A 93 27.89 -2.90 13.33
C SER A 93 27.31 -4.30 13.16
N GLU A 94 26.32 -4.68 13.98
CA GLU A 94 25.60 -5.94 13.86
C GLU A 94 24.87 -6.02 12.51
N ILE A 95 24.04 -5.03 12.19
CA ILE A 95 23.26 -4.96 10.95
C ILE A 95 24.17 -4.97 9.70
N SER A 96 25.33 -4.31 9.79
CA SER A 96 26.28 -4.24 8.69
C SER A 96 27.06 -5.53 8.45
N SER A 97 26.99 -6.51 9.38
CA SER A 97 27.66 -7.80 9.22
C SER A 97 27.22 -8.48 7.91
N PRO A 98 28.16 -9.00 7.09
CA PRO A 98 27.82 -9.74 5.88
C PRO A 98 27.03 -11.02 6.15
N ASN A 99 27.11 -11.56 7.37
CA ASN A 99 26.53 -12.85 7.75
C ASN A 99 25.10 -12.75 8.30
N VAL A 100 24.53 -11.55 8.42
CA VAL A 100 23.15 -11.35 8.88
C VAL A 100 22.28 -10.79 7.76
N ASN A 101 21.03 -11.20 7.70
CA ASN A 101 20.08 -10.67 6.72
C ASN A 101 19.44 -9.36 7.21
N MET A 102 20.23 -8.31 7.39
CA MET A 102 19.77 -6.98 7.82
C MET A 102 20.47 -5.89 7.00
N ASP A 103 19.86 -4.71 6.86
CA ASP A 103 20.51 -3.52 6.31
C ASP A 103 19.89 -2.24 6.87
N VAL A 104 20.60 -1.12 6.74
CA VAL A 104 20.10 0.21 7.08
C VAL A 104 19.72 0.96 5.80
N VAL A 105 18.44 1.34 5.71
CA VAL A 105 17.91 2.23 4.67
C VAL A 105 17.66 3.61 5.25
N LYS A 106 18.21 4.64 4.61
CA LYS A 106 17.99 6.04 5.01
C LYS A 106 16.79 6.62 4.27
N LEU A 107 15.87 7.19 5.03
CA LEU A 107 14.66 7.88 4.56
C LEU A 107 14.87 9.39 4.71
N PHE A 108 14.56 10.16 3.66
CA PHE A 108 14.92 11.59 3.62
C PHE A 108 13.74 12.56 3.51
N LYS A 109 12.70 12.20 2.74
CA LYS A 109 11.61 13.10 2.42
C LYS A 109 10.30 12.34 2.39
N ALA A 110 9.29 12.89 3.04
CA ALA A 110 7.95 12.32 3.04
C ALA A 110 7.35 12.32 1.61
N ALA A 111 6.81 11.17 1.22
CA ALA A 111 6.08 11.00 -0.05
C ALA A 111 4.79 11.83 -0.07
N LYS A 112 4.45 12.42 -1.21
CA LYS A 112 3.12 12.98 -1.47
C LYS A 112 2.16 11.87 -1.88
N ILE A 113 1.09 11.72 -1.12
CA ILE A 113 0.17 10.59 -1.17
C ILE A 113 -1.16 11.04 -1.78
N ALA A 114 -1.61 10.35 -2.82
CA ALA A 114 -2.95 10.48 -3.36
C ALA A 114 -3.74 9.20 -3.11
N VAL A 115 -5.01 9.36 -2.71
CA VAL A 115 -5.96 8.25 -2.59
C VAL A 115 -7.07 8.44 -3.61
N TYR A 116 -7.20 7.47 -4.52
CA TYR A 116 -8.25 7.48 -5.53
C TYR A 116 -9.57 6.97 -4.93
N SER A 117 -10.56 7.85 -4.81
CA SER A 117 -11.81 7.54 -4.11
C SER A 117 -13.01 8.33 -4.68
N PRO A 118 -14.21 7.72 -4.79
CA PRO A 118 -15.40 8.34 -5.37
C PRO A 118 -16.12 9.28 -4.38
N ILE A 119 -15.55 9.55 -3.20
CA ILE A 119 -16.19 10.35 -2.14
C ILE A 119 -16.68 11.73 -2.61
N LYS A 120 -16.04 12.31 -3.63
CA LYS A 120 -16.43 13.62 -4.18
C LYS A 120 -17.74 13.58 -4.96
N ILE A 121 -18.14 12.40 -5.42
CA ILE A 121 -19.25 12.23 -6.35
C ILE A 121 -20.35 11.30 -5.85
N SER A 122 -20.12 10.60 -4.73
CA SER A 122 -21.07 9.69 -4.13
C SER A 122 -21.45 10.10 -2.71
N PRO A 123 -22.74 10.04 -2.33
CA PRO A 123 -23.17 10.23 -0.96
C PRO A 123 -22.91 9.01 -0.06
N ALA A 124 -22.46 7.87 -0.63
CA ALA A 124 -22.20 6.67 0.14
C ALA A 124 -20.94 6.80 1.01
N GLU A 125 -20.97 6.20 2.20
CA GLU A 125 -19.88 6.23 3.18
C GLU A 125 -18.70 5.32 2.80
N PHE A 126 -18.12 5.52 1.61
CA PHE A 126 -16.97 4.74 1.14
C PHE A 126 -15.76 4.84 2.07
N GLU A 127 -15.56 5.99 2.73
CA GLU A 127 -14.46 6.22 3.66
C GLU A 127 -14.41 5.23 4.82
N ASN A 128 -15.59 4.82 5.32
CA ASN A 128 -15.70 3.92 6.47
C ASN A 128 -15.35 2.46 6.12
N THR A 129 -15.05 2.21 4.84
CA THR A 129 -14.69 0.90 4.34
C THR A 129 -13.28 0.86 3.75
N ASP A 130 -12.65 1.99 3.43
CA ASP A 130 -11.30 1.96 2.86
C ASP A 130 -10.25 1.80 3.97
N ALA A 131 -9.64 0.61 4.04
CA ALA A 131 -8.60 0.30 5.03
C ALA A 131 -7.38 1.24 4.92
N VAL A 132 -7.03 1.70 3.72
CA VAL A 132 -5.90 2.62 3.55
C VAL A 132 -6.24 4.00 4.07
N LEU A 133 -7.43 4.54 3.74
CA LEU A 133 -7.88 5.81 4.34
C LEU A 133 -7.95 5.70 5.87
N LEU A 134 -8.47 4.59 6.39
CA LEU A 134 -8.57 4.34 7.82
C LEU A 134 -7.19 4.37 8.50
N VAL A 135 -6.20 3.64 7.96
CA VAL A 135 -4.87 3.58 8.57
C VAL A 135 -4.07 4.86 8.37
N LEU A 136 -4.23 5.58 7.25
CA LEU A 136 -3.60 6.89 7.06
C LEU A 136 -4.15 7.91 8.04
N LYS A 137 -5.48 7.96 8.23
CA LYS A 137 -6.12 8.80 9.26
C LYS A 137 -5.65 8.41 10.66
N TYR A 138 -5.63 7.11 10.99
CA TYR A 138 -5.15 6.63 12.28
C TYR A 138 -3.68 6.96 12.51
N ALA A 139 -2.81 6.79 11.53
CA ALA A 139 -1.39 7.13 11.62
C ALA A 139 -1.12 8.64 11.50
N GLU A 140 -2.14 9.47 11.26
CA GLU A 140 -2.02 10.92 11.02
C GLU A 140 -1.10 11.28 9.83
N ILE A 141 -1.11 10.43 8.80
CA ILE A 141 -0.38 10.65 7.56
C ILE A 141 -1.28 11.44 6.61
N PRO A 142 -0.87 12.66 6.18
CA PRO A 142 -1.65 13.47 5.25
C PRO A 142 -1.70 12.84 3.85
N PHE A 143 -2.86 12.93 3.22
CA PHE A 143 -3.10 12.50 1.85
C PHE A 143 -4.07 13.46 1.16
N GLU A 144 -4.10 13.43 -0.17
CA GLU A 144 -5.11 14.11 -0.97
C GLU A 144 -6.04 13.09 -1.60
N VAL A 145 -7.36 13.35 -1.54
CA VAL A 145 -8.33 12.52 -2.25
C VAL A 145 -8.46 13.05 -3.67
N ILE A 146 -8.25 12.17 -4.64
CA ILE A 146 -8.43 12.43 -6.07
C ILE A 146 -9.41 11.43 -6.68
N TYR A 147 -9.97 11.75 -7.84
CA TYR A 147 -10.84 10.86 -8.59
C TYR A 147 -10.58 10.98 -10.10
N ASP A 148 -11.53 10.54 -10.92
CA ASP A 148 -11.43 10.51 -12.38
C ASP A 148 -11.03 11.87 -12.97
N GLU A 149 -11.64 12.95 -12.51
CA GLU A 149 -11.41 14.29 -13.05
C GLU A 149 -9.98 14.77 -12.85
N GLU A 150 -9.42 14.63 -11.64
CA GLU A 150 -8.04 15.04 -11.37
C GLU A 150 -7.03 14.22 -12.18
N ILE A 151 -7.30 12.93 -12.39
CA ILE A 151 -6.43 12.06 -13.19
C ILE A 151 -6.51 12.46 -14.67
N LEU A 152 -7.71 12.64 -15.22
CA LEU A 152 -7.92 13.04 -16.62
C LEU A 152 -7.39 14.45 -16.91
N ARG A 153 -7.38 15.33 -15.91
CA ARG A 153 -6.75 16.65 -15.98
C ARG A 153 -5.22 16.61 -15.98
N GLY A 154 -4.61 15.48 -15.58
CA GLY A 154 -3.16 15.29 -15.55
C GLY A 154 -2.50 15.67 -14.23
N ASP A 155 -3.20 15.57 -13.10
CA ASP A 155 -2.66 15.96 -11.79
C ASP A 155 -1.71 14.92 -11.16
N LEU A 156 -1.68 13.68 -11.66
CA LEU A 156 -0.88 12.58 -11.09
C LEU A 156 0.61 12.90 -10.86
N PRO A 157 1.33 13.66 -11.73
CA PRO A 157 2.74 14.02 -11.49
C PRO A 157 3.00 14.85 -10.23
N LYS A 158 1.96 15.35 -9.54
CA LYS A 158 2.10 16.05 -8.26
C LYS A 158 2.40 15.12 -7.09
N TYR A 159 2.17 13.81 -7.25
CA TYR A 159 2.24 12.80 -6.19
C TYR A 159 3.38 11.82 -6.44
N ASP A 160 3.85 11.19 -5.36
CA ASP A 160 4.86 10.13 -5.42
C ASP A 160 4.22 8.74 -5.32
N TRP A 161 3.02 8.67 -4.70
CA TRP A 161 2.34 7.43 -4.35
C TRP A 161 0.83 7.55 -4.58
N LEU A 162 0.23 6.53 -5.20
CA LEU A 162 -1.20 6.45 -5.52
C LEU A 162 -1.82 5.16 -4.96
N HIS A 163 -2.92 5.29 -4.22
CA HIS A 163 -3.75 4.15 -3.79
C HIS A 163 -4.99 3.94 -4.64
N LEU A 164 -5.29 2.67 -4.98
CA LEU A 164 -6.57 2.20 -5.51
C LEU A 164 -7.18 1.14 -4.57
N HIS A 165 -8.43 1.28 -4.14
CA HIS A 165 -9.10 0.29 -3.27
C HIS A 165 -10.33 -0.35 -3.91
N HIS A 166 -11.38 0.45 -4.07
CA HIS A 166 -12.75 -0.05 -4.33
C HIS A 166 -13.21 0.10 -5.74
N GLU A 167 -12.38 0.72 -6.56
CA GLU A 167 -12.81 1.23 -7.83
C GLU A 167 -12.84 0.14 -8.88
N ASP A 168 -13.85 0.27 -9.73
CA ASP A 168 -14.08 -0.62 -10.86
C ASP A 168 -13.66 0.10 -12.13
N PHE A 169 -12.47 -0.26 -12.63
CA PHE A 169 -11.95 0.26 -13.89
C PHE A 169 -12.62 -0.33 -15.14
N THR A 170 -13.44 -1.38 -14.99
CA THR A 170 -14.18 -1.97 -16.11
C THR A 170 -15.43 -1.17 -16.47
N GLY A 171 -15.89 -0.28 -15.58
CA GLY A 171 -17.12 0.49 -15.78
C GLY A 171 -18.41 -0.30 -15.56
N GLN A 172 -18.34 -1.47 -14.91
CA GLN A 172 -19.49 -2.33 -14.57
C GLN A 172 -20.07 -2.01 -13.17
N PHE A 173 -19.76 -0.83 -12.63
CA PHE A 173 -20.28 -0.32 -11.36
C PHE A 173 -20.11 -1.30 -10.18
N GLY A 174 -18.97 -1.97 -10.11
CA GLY A 174 -18.66 -2.91 -9.03
C GLY A 174 -19.37 -4.26 -9.18
N LYS A 175 -20.05 -4.54 -10.31
CA LYS A 175 -20.94 -5.71 -10.51
C LYS A 175 -21.92 -5.93 -9.36
N ASN A 176 -22.34 -4.84 -8.73
CA ASN A 176 -23.23 -4.86 -7.59
C ASN A 176 -24.09 -3.59 -7.56
N LEU A 177 -25.15 -3.60 -8.35
CA LEU A 177 -26.14 -2.52 -8.38
C LEU A 177 -26.91 -2.36 -7.05
N ARG A 178 -26.75 -3.27 -6.07
CA ARG A 178 -27.27 -3.04 -4.71
C ARG A 178 -26.41 -2.08 -3.90
N ARG A 179 -25.15 -1.86 -4.30
CA ARG A 179 -24.22 -0.92 -3.66
C ARG A 179 -24.03 0.37 -4.46
N THR A 180 -24.23 0.33 -5.77
CA THR A 180 -24.16 1.52 -6.62
C THR A 180 -25.56 2.09 -6.83
N SER A 181 -25.79 3.32 -6.40
CA SER A 181 -27.06 4.01 -6.60
C SER A 181 -27.18 4.62 -8.00
N GLU A 182 -28.39 4.93 -8.44
CA GLU A 182 -28.62 5.65 -9.70
C GLU A 182 -27.92 7.03 -9.70
N ALA A 183 -27.78 7.67 -8.53
CA ALA A 183 -27.05 8.93 -8.40
C ALA A 183 -25.55 8.74 -8.69
N ASP A 184 -24.96 7.62 -8.25
CA ASP A 184 -23.55 7.31 -8.51
C ASP A 184 -23.28 7.06 -9.99
N ILE A 185 -24.19 6.34 -10.66
CA ILE A 185 -24.14 6.09 -12.12
C ILE A 185 -24.18 7.43 -12.86
N LYS A 186 -25.20 8.27 -12.58
CA LYS A 186 -25.35 9.58 -13.22
C LYS A 186 -24.17 10.50 -12.97
N ALA A 187 -23.55 10.44 -11.79
CA ALA A 187 -22.38 11.25 -11.49
C ALA A 187 -21.17 10.84 -12.35
N GLN A 188 -20.93 9.53 -12.53
CA GLN A 188 -19.86 9.03 -13.41
C GLN A 188 -20.16 9.32 -14.89
N GLU A 189 -21.40 9.16 -15.35
CA GLU A 189 -21.83 9.53 -16.70
C GLU A 189 -21.62 11.03 -16.96
N ALA A 190 -21.91 11.87 -15.98
CA ALA A 190 -21.70 13.31 -16.07
C ALA A 190 -20.21 13.66 -16.19
N ILE A 191 -19.31 12.97 -15.48
CA ILE A 191 -17.86 13.13 -15.66
C ILE A 191 -17.45 12.68 -17.06
N ALA A 192 -17.89 11.50 -17.49
CA ALA A 192 -17.55 10.96 -18.80
C ALA A 192 -17.93 11.95 -19.91
N SER A 193 -19.15 12.49 -19.85
CA SER A 193 -19.63 13.51 -20.78
C SER A 193 -18.80 14.80 -20.74
N ARG A 194 -18.47 15.32 -19.55
CA ARG A 194 -17.62 16.53 -19.40
C ARG A 194 -16.25 16.39 -20.03
N TYR A 195 -15.66 15.19 -19.99
CA TYR A 195 -14.35 14.90 -20.57
C TYR A 195 -14.43 14.30 -21.99
N GLY A 196 -15.61 14.32 -22.62
CA GLY A 196 -15.80 13.93 -24.02
C GLY A 196 -15.85 12.42 -24.28
N PHE A 197 -16.07 11.60 -23.25
CA PHE A 197 -16.25 10.16 -23.39
C PHE A 197 -17.72 9.82 -23.63
N SER A 198 -17.97 8.97 -24.61
CA SER A 198 -19.32 8.50 -24.94
C SER A 198 -19.90 7.54 -23.90
N LYS A 199 -19.05 6.89 -23.09
CA LYS A 199 -19.43 5.89 -22.08
C LYS A 199 -18.48 5.90 -20.88
N VAL A 200 -18.96 5.48 -19.71
CA VAL A 200 -18.15 5.33 -18.48
C VAL A 200 -16.99 4.33 -18.64
N PRO A 201 -17.15 3.14 -19.23
CA PRO A 201 -16.03 2.21 -19.42
C PRO A 201 -14.87 2.81 -20.22
N LYS A 202 -15.16 3.63 -21.25
CA LYS A 202 -14.12 4.33 -22.02
C LYS A 202 -13.37 5.37 -21.19
N MET A 203 -14.09 6.10 -20.34
CA MET A 203 -13.47 7.03 -19.39
C MET A 203 -12.59 6.27 -18.38
N LYS A 204 -13.09 5.19 -17.78
CA LYS A 204 -12.33 4.39 -16.82
C LYS A 204 -11.08 3.75 -17.43
N LEU A 205 -11.14 3.31 -18.69
CA LEU A 205 -9.97 2.87 -19.44
C LEU A 205 -8.94 4.00 -19.63
N ALA A 206 -9.38 5.22 -19.93
CA ALA A 206 -8.48 6.37 -20.04
C ALA A 206 -7.81 6.72 -18.70
N VAL A 207 -8.57 6.65 -17.59
CA VAL A 207 -8.02 6.80 -16.23
C VAL A 207 -7.00 5.70 -15.93
N ALA A 208 -7.32 4.43 -16.26
CA ALA A 208 -6.40 3.30 -16.05
C ALA A 208 -5.08 3.49 -16.82
N LYS A 209 -5.15 3.97 -18.06
CA LYS A 209 -3.96 4.32 -18.87
C LYS A 209 -3.15 5.46 -18.26
N ALA A 210 -3.78 6.52 -17.78
CA ALA A 210 -3.08 7.63 -17.12
C ALA A 210 -2.35 7.17 -15.85
N ILE A 211 -2.96 6.26 -15.07
CA ILE A 211 -2.32 5.63 -13.90
C ILE A 211 -1.14 4.74 -14.33
N LYS A 212 -1.30 3.98 -15.42
CA LYS A 212 -0.22 3.18 -15.99
C LYS A 212 0.97 4.05 -16.40
N GLU A 213 0.72 5.19 -17.03
CA GLU A 213 1.74 6.18 -17.38
C GLU A 213 2.41 6.81 -16.15
N PHE A 214 1.64 7.13 -15.11
CA PHE A 214 2.16 7.61 -13.83
C PHE A 214 3.15 6.60 -13.22
N CYS A 215 2.77 5.33 -13.15
CA CYS A 215 3.65 4.28 -12.66
C CYS A 215 4.88 4.12 -13.58
N ALA A 216 4.69 4.03 -14.90
CA ALA A 216 5.80 3.94 -15.85
C ALA A 216 6.79 5.12 -15.74
N GLY A 217 6.29 6.31 -15.39
CA GLY A 217 7.06 7.54 -15.19
C GLY A 217 7.90 7.59 -13.91
N GLY A 218 7.71 6.66 -12.97
CA GLY A 218 8.42 6.66 -11.68
C GLY A 218 7.52 6.67 -10.44
N GLY A 219 6.21 6.78 -10.62
CA GLY A 219 5.24 6.74 -9.52
C GLY A 219 5.14 5.36 -8.87
N PHE A 220 4.70 5.33 -7.61
CA PHE A 220 4.39 4.10 -6.90
C PHE A 220 2.88 3.85 -6.86
N LEU A 221 2.43 2.67 -7.31
CA LEU A 221 1.02 2.27 -7.30
C LEU A 221 0.77 1.19 -6.24
N PHE A 222 -0.15 1.45 -5.31
CA PHE A 222 -0.64 0.46 -4.34
C PHE A 222 -2.11 0.16 -4.60
N ALA A 223 -2.45 -1.04 -5.05
CA ALA A 223 -3.84 -1.44 -5.27
C ALA A 223 -4.28 -2.56 -4.33
N MET A 224 -5.49 -2.44 -3.80
CA MET A 224 -6.14 -3.44 -2.95
C MET A 224 -7.52 -3.80 -3.50
N CYS A 225 -8.10 -4.90 -3.00
CA CYS A 225 -9.45 -5.33 -3.31
C CYS A 225 -9.72 -5.32 -4.83
N SER A 226 -10.88 -4.83 -5.28
CA SER A 226 -11.29 -4.75 -6.69
C SER A 226 -10.38 -3.85 -7.53
N GLY A 227 -9.72 -2.86 -6.93
CA GLY A 227 -8.79 -1.98 -7.63
C GLY A 227 -7.60 -2.72 -8.24
N ALA A 228 -7.16 -3.84 -7.66
CA ALA A 228 -6.06 -4.64 -8.21
C ALA A 228 -6.48 -5.45 -9.44
N GLU A 229 -7.66 -6.09 -9.38
CA GLU A 229 -8.16 -6.98 -10.44
C GLU A 229 -8.72 -6.18 -11.62
N THR A 230 -9.62 -5.22 -11.36
CA THR A 230 -10.34 -4.50 -12.42
C THR A 230 -9.42 -3.60 -13.24
N PHE A 231 -8.33 -3.12 -12.64
CA PHE A 231 -7.33 -2.30 -13.32
C PHE A 231 -6.65 -3.06 -14.46
N ASP A 232 -6.19 -4.28 -14.21
CA ASP A 232 -5.61 -5.14 -15.25
C ASP A 232 -6.66 -5.61 -16.26
N ILE A 233 -7.90 -5.88 -15.83
CA ILE A 233 -8.99 -6.22 -16.76
C ILE A 233 -9.24 -5.07 -17.74
N ALA A 234 -9.35 -3.84 -17.25
CA ALA A 234 -9.57 -2.67 -18.09
C ALA A 234 -8.44 -2.50 -19.13
N LEU A 235 -7.19 -2.64 -18.70
CA LEU A 235 -6.03 -2.55 -19.60
C LEU A 235 -6.01 -3.67 -20.65
N ALA A 236 -6.35 -4.89 -20.27
CA ALA A 236 -6.40 -6.03 -21.20
C ALA A 236 -7.55 -5.91 -22.22
N ALA A 237 -8.68 -5.34 -21.80
CA ALA A 237 -9.88 -5.16 -22.61
C ALA A 237 -9.87 -3.86 -23.45
N GLU A 238 -8.71 -3.23 -23.65
CA GLU A 238 -8.64 -2.02 -24.46
C GLU A 238 -9.16 -2.27 -25.89
N GLY A 239 -10.26 -1.60 -26.23
CA GLY A 239 -10.92 -1.71 -27.54
C GLY A 239 -11.89 -2.88 -27.66
N VAL A 240 -12.17 -3.59 -26.57
CA VAL A 240 -13.09 -4.73 -26.48
C VAL A 240 -14.24 -4.38 -25.55
N ASP A 241 -15.48 -4.65 -25.95
CA ASP A 241 -16.61 -4.45 -25.05
C ASP A 241 -16.77 -5.65 -24.11
N ILE A 242 -16.63 -5.40 -22.81
CA ILE A 242 -16.73 -6.39 -21.73
C ILE A 242 -17.87 -6.07 -20.77
N VAL A 243 -18.66 -5.04 -21.07
CA VAL A 243 -19.75 -4.56 -20.24
C VAL A 243 -21.05 -5.11 -20.82
N ASP A 244 -21.91 -5.65 -19.95
CA ASP A 244 -23.25 -6.07 -20.36
C ASP A 244 -24.13 -4.86 -20.71
N ASN A 245 -25.41 -5.10 -20.97
CA ASN A 245 -26.41 -4.10 -21.40
C ASN A 245 -26.58 -2.86 -20.48
N LEU A 246 -25.80 -2.75 -19.40
CA LEU A 246 -25.71 -1.61 -18.50
C LEU A 246 -25.33 -0.30 -19.19
N ASP A 247 -24.51 -0.33 -20.24
CA ASP A 247 -24.05 0.88 -20.93
C ASP A 247 -24.72 1.12 -22.30
N GLY A 248 -25.78 0.35 -22.58
CA GLY A 248 -26.67 0.53 -23.73
C GLY A 248 -26.35 -0.31 -24.97
N ASP A 249 -25.27 -1.09 -24.96
CA ASP A 249 -25.02 -2.17 -25.94
C ASP A 249 -24.54 -3.44 -25.23
N GLY A 250 -24.20 -4.49 -26.00
CA GLY A 250 -23.89 -5.81 -25.46
C GLY A 250 -22.40 -6.14 -25.52
N ILE A 251 -21.99 -7.08 -24.66
CA ILE A 251 -20.65 -7.66 -24.63
C ILE A 251 -20.25 -8.18 -26.03
N ASP A 252 -19.01 -7.94 -26.41
CA ASP A 252 -18.43 -8.55 -27.61
C ASP A 252 -18.40 -10.09 -27.44
N PRO A 253 -19.08 -10.89 -28.30
CA PRO A 253 -19.12 -12.34 -28.15
C PRO A 253 -17.75 -13.02 -28.12
N ASP A 254 -16.73 -12.38 -28.70
CA ASP A 254 -15.35 -12.85 -28.74
C ASP A 254 -14.46 -12.17 -27.69
N ALA A 255 -15.02 -11.42 -26.74
CA ALA A 255 -14.28 -10.57 -25.79
C ALA A 255 -13.10 -11.28 -25.11
N GLN A 256 -13.35 -12.50 -24.62
CA GLN A 256 -12.34 -13.31 -23.94
C GLN A 256 -11.10 -13.59 -24.82
N SER A 257 -11.31 -13.81 -26.11
CA SER A 257 -10.23 -14.12 -27.07
C SER A 257 -9.46 -12.89 -27.55
N LYS A 258 -10.04 -11.70 -27.36
CA LYS A 258 -9.50 -10.40 -27.79
C LYS A 258 -8.68 -9.69 -26.70
N LEU A 259 -8.63 -10.24 -25.48
CA LEU A 259 -7.85 -9.65 -24.38
C LEU A 259 -6.35 -9.63 -24.68
N ASP A 260 -5.71 -8.50 -24.42
CA ASP A 260 -4.27 -8.31 -24.56
C ASP A 260 -3.58 -8.26 -23.18
N PHE A 261 -3.04 -9.41 -22.77
CA PHE A 261 -2.36 -9.52 -21.48
C PHE A 261 -0.98 -8.83 -21.44
N ASP A 262 -0.41 -8.38 -22.56
CA ASP A 262 0.85 -7.60 -22.54
C ASP A 262 0.62 -6.20 -21.95
N LYS A 263 -0.64 -5.73 -21.93
CA LYS A 263 -1.02 -4.44 -21.37
C LYS A 263 -1.16 -4.44 -19.85
N THR A 264 -1.26 -5.58 -19.21
CA THR A 264 -1.53 -5.69 -17.76
C THR A 264 -0.25 -5.61 -16.92
N PHE A 265 -0.41 -5.31 -15.63
CA PHE A 265 0.69 -5.25 -14.67
C PHE A 265 1.03 -6.66 -14.16
N ALA A 266 0.05 -7.31 -13.56
CA ALA A 266 0.26 -8.43 -12.67
C ALA A 266 -0.35 -9.72 -13.21
N PHE A 267 -1.44 -9.64 -13.98
CA PHE A 267 -2.25 -10.80 -14.32
C PHE A 267 -2.25 -11.15 -15.82
N TYR A 268 -2.28 -12.43 -16.14
CA TYR A 268 -2.34 -12.94 -17.52
C TYR A 268 -3.23 -14.19 -17.58
N ASN A 269 -3.73 -14.53 -18.77
CA ASN A 269 -4.54 -15.73 -19.02
C ASN A 269 -5.77 -15.90 -18.12
N PHE A 270 -6.28 -14.80 -17.56
CA PHE A 270 -7.49 -14.83 -16.76
C PHE A 270 -8.73 -14.94 -17.64
N LYS A 271 -9.78 -15.53 -17.07
CA LYS A 271 -11.11 -15.62 -17.67
C LYS A 271 -12.04 -14.57 -17.08
N LEU A 272 -12.68 -13.79 -17.94
CA LEU A 272 -13.72 -12.86 -17.53
C LEU A 272 -14.93 -13.64 -17.02
N GLN A 273 -15.51 -13.16 -15.93
CA GLN A 273 -16.80 -13.61 -15.46
C GLN A 273 -17.89 -12.82 -16.18
N LEU A 274 -18.37 -13.30 -17.33
CA LEU A 274 -19.37 -12.59 -18.15
C LEU A 274 -20.82 -12.96 -17.78
N ASP A 275 -21.05 -14.11 -17.15
CA ASP A 275 -22.39 -14.58 -16.80
C ASP A 275 -22.92 -13.94 -15.49
N GLU A 276 -24.23 -13.65 -15.46
CA GLU A 276 -24.99 -13.02 -14.36
C GLU A 276 -25.15 -13.85 -13.08
N TYR A 277 -24.62 -15.08 -13.00
CA TYR A 277 -24.97 -16.00 -11.91
C TYR A 277 -24.24 -15.66 -10.58
N ASP A 278 -24.84 -14.72 -9.84
CA ASP A 278 -24.82 -14.57 -8.37
C ASP A 278 -23.54 -14.00 -7.69
N GLY A 279 -22.61 -13.36 -8.42
CA GLY A 279 -21.32 -12.92 -7.84
C GLY A 279 -20.90 -11.48 -8.11
N MET A 280 -20.17 -10.86 -7.18
CA MET A 280 -19.46 -9.57 -7.37
C MET A 280 -18.09 -9.75 -8.08
N ASN A 281 -17.93 -10.78 -8.91
CA ASN A 281 -16.65 -11.15 -9.51
C ASN A 281 -16.46 -10.58 -10.89
N PHE A 282 -15.21 -10.23 -11.20
CA PHE A 282 -14.84 -9.77 -12.53
C PHE A 282 -14.15 -10.86 -13.34
N SER A 283 -13.35 -11.72 -12.70
CA SER A 283 -12.59 -12.77 -13.37
C SER A 283 -12.19 -13.90 -12.41
N ASP A 284 -11.53 -14.91 -12.96
CA ASP A 284 -10.85 -15.95 -12.18
C ASP A 284 -9.51 -15.51 -11.56
N ILE A 285 -9.11 -14.23 -11.70
CA ILE A 285 -8.04 -13.63 -10.88
C ILE A 285 -8.39 -13.78 -9.40
N ASN A 286 -9.65 -13.53 -9.02
CA ASN A 286 -10.10 -13.70 -7.65
C ASN A 286 -10.28 -15.19 -7.30
N SER A 287 -9.32 -15.79 -6.58
CA SER A 287 -9.35 -17.22 -6.26
C SER A 287 -10.52 -17.64 -5.36
N ALA A 288 -11.08 -16.68 -4.61
CA ALA A 288 -12.26 -16.90 -3.78
C ALA A 288 -13.58 -16.89 -4.59
N ALA A 289 -13.52 -16.52 -5.87
CA ALA A 289 -14.67 -16.27 -6.74
C ALA A 289 -15.75 -15.47 -6.00
N GLY A 290 -15.36 -14.45 -5.21
CA GLY A 290 -16.28 -13.55 -4.52
C GLY A 290 -17.26 -14.24 -3.57
N ARG A 291 -17.07 -15.54 -3.35
CA ARG A 291 -17.89 -16.34 -2.45
C ARG A 291 -17.42 -15.96 -1.07
N TYR A 292 -18.24 -15.09 -0.49
CA TYR A 292 -18.18 -14.74 0.91
C TYR A 292 -18.36 -16.02 1.74
N ARG A 293 -17.26 -16.73 2.05
CA ARG A 293 -17.26 -17.81 3.04
C ARG A 293 -17.48 -17.12 4.39
N GLY A 294 -18.55 -17.49 5.09
CA GLY A 294 -19.03 -16.78 6.28
C GLY A 294 -17.93 -16.37 7.28
N TRP A 295 -18.17 -15.27 7.99
CA TRP A 295 -17.30 -14.81 9.07
C TRP A 295 -17.24 -15.91 10.14
N GLY A 296 -16.14 -16.67 10.22
CA GLY A 296 -15.82 -17.45 11.41
C GLY A 296 -15.55 -18.95 11.28
N GLU A 297 -15.46 -19.56 10.09
CA GLU A 297 -15.29 -21.03 10.04
C GLU A 297 -13.85 -21.54 9.82
N ASN A 298 -12.87 -20.69 9.49
CA ASN A 298 -11.44 -21.05 9.57
C ASN A 298 -10.60 -19.77 9.64
N GLU A 299 -9.75 -19.64 10.66
CA GLU A 299 -8.67 -18.64 10.64
C GLU A 299 -7.63 -19.09 9.60
N ALA A 300 -7.87 -18.74 8.34
CA ALA A 300 -6.88 -18.92 7.29
C ALA A 300 -5.77 -17.86 7.45
N TYR A 301 -4.54 -18.26 7.14
CA TYR A 301 -3.36 -17.39 7.19
C TYR A 301 -2.61 -17.48 5.87
N PHE A 302 -1.94 -16.39 5.51
CA PHE A 302 -0.92 -16.39 4.46
C PHE A 302 0.43 -16.05 5.07
N SER A 303 1.49 -16.64 4.52
CA SER A 303 2.86 -16.41 4.95
C SER A 303 3.52 -15.35 4.08
N LEU A 304 4.29 -14.46 4.71
CA LEU A 304 5.22 -13.58 4.03
C LEU A 304 6.52 -14.31 3.68
N PHE A 305 7.07 -14.02 2.51
CA PHE A 305 8.40 -14.50 2.14
C PHE A 305 9.48 -13.65 2.81
N ASP A 306 10.59 -14.30 3.19
CA ASP A 306 11.79 -13.61 3.68
C ASP A 306 12.67 -13.17 2.51
N PHE A 307 12.89 -11.87 2.41
CA PHE A 307 13.74 -11.27 1.37
C PHE A 307 15.09 -10.82 1.94
N SER A 308 16.11 -10.78 1.08
CA SER A 308 17.40 -10.27 1.50
C SER A 308 17.35 -8.76 1.69
N ALA A 309 17.54 -8.26 2.91
CA ALA A 309 17.65 -6.83 3.18
C ALA A 309 18.85 -6.17 2.47
N LYS A 310 19.84 -6.96 2.02
CA LYS A 310 21.03 -6.47 1.30
C LYS A 310 20.88 -6.53 -0.22
N TRP A 311 20.26 -7.59 -0.73
CA TRP A 311 20.18 -7.85 -2.18
C TRP A 311 18.82 -7.49 -2.77
N ASP A 312 17.76 -7.74 -2.01
CA ASP A 312 16.35 -7.56 -2.39
C ASP A 312 15.71 -6.48 -1.49
N VAL A 313 16.39 -5.32 -1.40
CA VAL A 313 16.06 -4.24 -0.46
C VAL A 313 14.59 -3.83 -0.53
N ILE A 314 14.03 -3.76 -1.74
CA ILE A 314 12.65 -3.29 -1.97
C ILE A 314 11.62 -4.27 -1.39
N PRO A 315 11.56 -5.54 -1.84
CA PRO A 315 10.62 -6.47 -1.24
C PRO A 315 10.92 -6.69 0.26
N ALA A 316 12.18 -6.62 0.72
CA ALA A 316 12.51 -6.63 2.14
C ALA A 316 11.87 -5.48 2.92
N MET A 317 11.85 -4.25 2.38
CA MET A 317 11.13 -3.12 2.98
C MET A 317 9.63 -3.35 3.03
N LEU A 318 9.05 -3.87 1.93
CA LEU A 318 7.62 -4.05 1.77
C LEU A 318 7.04 -5.12 2.71
N VAL A 319 7.84 -6.13 3.08
CA VAL A 319 7.41 -7.20 4.00
C VAL A 319 7.80 -6.99 5.47
N GLN A 320 8.40 -5.85 5.86
CA GLN A 320 8.77 -5.61 7.26
C GLN A 320 7.57 -5.80 8.20
N ASN A 321 7.70 -6.73 9.14
CA ASN A 321 6.63 -7.03 10.08
C ASN A 321 7.19 -7.68 11.36
N HIS A 322 6.38 -7.68 12.42
CA HIS A 322 6.61 -8.44 13.65
C HIS A 322 6.06 -9.87 13.56
N GLU A 323 5.22 -10.15 12.55
CA GLU A 323 4.63 -11.46 12.30
C GLU A 323 4.87 -11.89 10.85
N HIS A 324 5.17 -13.17 10.64
CA HIS A 324 5.32 -13.76 9.30
C HIS A 324 4.02 -14.39 8.78
N LEU A 325 3.11 -14.78 9.69
CA LEU A 325 1.80 -15.35 9.35
C LEU A 325 0.73 -14.30 9.57
N ILE A 326 0.08 -13.88 8.50
CA ILE A 326 -0.93 -12.84 8.53
C ILE A 326 -2.28 -13.48 8.32
N ARG A 327 -3.25 -13.19 9.20
CA ARG A 327 -4.61 -13.68 9.05
C ARG A 327 -5.19 -13.20 7.72
N GLU A 328 -5.78 -14.10 6.96
CA GLU A 328 -6.47 -13.76 5.73
C GLU A 328 -7.71 -12.91 6.02
N PHE A 329 -7.98 -11.97 5.13
CA PHE A 329 -9.12 -11.08 5.19
C PHE A 329 -9.79 -10.98 3.83
N PHE A 330 -11.10 -10.72 3.84
CA PHE A 330 -11.95 -10.84 2.65
C PHE A 330 -12.28 -9.48 2.06
N GLY A 331 -12.41 -9.45 0.74
CA GLY A 331 -12.82 -8.30 -0.05
C GLY A 331 -13.56 -8.75 -1.30
N GLN A 332 -13.91 -7.81 -2.17
CA GLN A 332 -14.49 -8.14 -3.47
C GLN A 332 -13.52 -9.02 -4.28
N THR A 333 -12.27 -8.56 -4.41
CA THR A 333 -11.12 -9.41 -4.77
C THR A 333 -10.39 -9.78 -3.49
N THR A 334 -10.54 -11.04 -3.06
CA THR A 334 -10.01 -11.52 -1.78
C THR A 334 -8.56 -11.97 -1.90
N ALA A 335 -8.23 -12.69 -2.96
CA ALA A 335 -6.92 -13.27 -3.16
C ALA A 335 -6.71 -13.58 -4.65
N PHE A 336 -5.46 -13.75 -5.04
CA PHE A 336 -5.08 -13.92 -6.44
C PHE A 336 -4.84 -15.40 -6.77
N SER A 337 -5.47 -15.88 -7.84
CA SER A 337 -5.24 -17.22 -8.38
C SER A 337 -3.79 -17.35 -8.86
N LYS A 338 -3.07 -18.35 -8.34
CA LYS A 338 -1.63 -18.52 -8.63
C LYS A 338 -1.32 -18.67 -10.13
N TYR A 339 -2.24 -19.24 -10.90
CA TYR A 339 -2.07 -19.45 -12.34
C TYR A 339 -2.32 -18.19 -13.18
N THR A 340 -2.96 -17.15 -12.61
CA THR A 340 -3.17 -15.87 -13.29
C THR A 340 -2.10 -14.84 -12.95
N VAL A 341 -1.29 -15.03 -11.91
CA VAL A 341 -0.17 -14.14 -11.55
C VAL A 341 0.98 -14.34 -12.53
N LYS A 342 1.37 -13.29 -13.25
CA LYS A 342 2.49 -13.30 -14.21
C LYS A 342 3.77 -13.82 -13.54
N PRO A 343 4.57 -14.66 -14.22
CA PRO A 343 5.88 -15.09 -13.69
C PRO A 343 6.86 -13.93 -13.42
N SER A 344 6.67 -12.78 -14.08
CA SER A 344 7.44 -11.56 -13.83
C SER A 344 7.05 -10.81 -12.55
N SER A 345 5.90 -11.13 -11.97
CA SER A 345 5.41 -10.56 -10.71
C SER A 345 6.06 -11.31 -9.54
N LEU A 346 6.65 -10.56 -8.61
CA LEU A 346 7.24 -11.12 -7.41
C LEU A 346 6.15 -11.38 -6.37
N VAL A 347 5.98 -12.64 -5.96
CA VAL A 347 5.08 -12.99 -4.86
C VAL A 347 5.78 -12.75 -3.52
N MET A 348 5.22 -11.85 -2.71
CA MET A 348 5.73 -11.49 -1.38
C MET A 348 4.93 -12.09 -0.24
N GLY A 349 3.68 -12.49 -0.49
CA GLY A 349 2.85 -13.22 0.47
C GLY A 349 1.91 -14.20 -0.22
N THR A 350 1.84 -15.43 0.29
CA THR A 350 1.07 -16.52 -0.32
C THR A 350 0.46 -17.44 0.75
N SER A 351 -0.65 -18.09 0.41
CA SER A 351 -1.19 -19.22 1.16
C SER A 351 -1.11 -20.50 0.31
N SER A 352 -1.61 -21.62 0.81
CA SER A 352 -1.61 -22.88 0.04
C SER A 352 -2.34 -22.75 -1.29
N ASN A 353 -3.44 -21.99 -1.32
CA ASN A 353 -4.37 -21.94 -2.45
C ASN A 353 -4.23 -20.69 -3.33
N SER A 354 -3.63 -19.61 -2.82
CA SER A 354 -3.64 -18.32 -3.53
C SER A 354 -2.50 -17.40 -3.12
N ASP A 355 -2.16 -16.46 -3.99
CA ASP A 355 -1.25 -15.36 -3.66
C ASP A 355 -2.04 -14.20 -3.06
N ARG A 356 -1.39 -13.46 -2.15
CA ARG A 356 -2.02 -12.41 -1.34
C ARG A 356 -1.36 -11.07 -1.52
N TYR A 357 -0.04 -11.03 -1.63
CA TYR A 357 0.71 -9.79 -1.75
C TYR A 357 1.79 -9.95 -2.82
N ILE A 358 1.72 -9.13 -3.86
CA ILE A 358 2.59 -9.23 -5.03
C ILE A 358 3.16 -7.86 -5.40
N TYR A 359 4.34 -7.86 -6.02
CA TYR A 359 5.10 -6.68 -6.39
C TYR A 359 5.64 -6.78 -7.81
N GLY A 360 5.81 -5.63 -8.47
CA GLY A 360 6.58 -5.56 -9.71
C GLY A 360 7.04 -4.14 -10.04
N GLU A 361 7.78 -4.04 -11.15
CA GLU A 361 8.25 -2.78 -11.70
C GLU A 361 7.60 -2.55 -13.07
N LEU A 362 7.32 -1.29 -13.39
CA LEU A 362 6.88 -0.87 -14.72
C LEU A 362 7.63 0.41 -15.08
N GLY A 363 8.37 0.38 -16.20
CA GLY A 363 9.17 1.52 -16.61
C GLY A 363 10.17 1.94 -15.52
N ARG A 364 10.01 3.14 -14.98
CA ARG A 364 10.82 3.67 -13.88
C ARG A 364 10.17 3.56 -12.50
N GLY A 365 8.88 3.22 -12.45
CA GLY A 365 8.13 3.12 -11.21
C GLY A 365 7.80 1.68 -10.87
N GLN A 366 6.94 1.56 -9.86
CA GLN A 366 6.76 0.31 -9.14
C GLN A 366 5.32 0.17 -8.68
N TRP A 367 4.92 -1.06 -8.42
CA TRP A 367 3.56 -1.36 -8.02
C TRP A 367 3.49 -2.54 -7.07
N THR A 368 2.41 -2.56 -6.31
CA THR A 368 2.10 -3.60 -5.32
C THR A 368 0.61 -3.83 -5.28
N PHE A 369 0.20 -5.09 -5.43
CA PHE A 369 -1.19 -5.49 -5.30
C PHE A 369 -1.37 -6.36 -4.05
N TYR A 370 -2.34 -6.01 -3.21
CA TYR A 370 -2.59 -6.67 -1.94
C TYR A 370 -4.06 -7.11 -1.82
N GLY A 371 -4.27 -8.42 -1.85
CA GLY A 371 -5.59 -9.05 -1.89
C GLY A 371 -6.34 -8.96 -0.58
N GLY A 372 -7.65 -8.73 -0.69
CA GLY A 372 -8.54 -8.47 0.43
C GLY A 372 -8.75 -6.98 0.62
N HIS A 373 -9.49 -6.63 1.66
CA HIS A 373 -9.99 -5.28 1.86
C HIS A 373 -9.58 -4.66 3.20
N ASP A 374 -9.85 -5.31 4.33
CA ASP A 374 -9.54 -4.78 5.67
C ASP A 374 -8.97 -5.89 6.55
N PRO A 375 -7.69 -5.77 6.96
CA PRO A 375 -7.02 -6.77 7.80
C PRO A 375 -7.77 -7.13 9.09
N GLU A 376 -8.37 -6.16 9.78
CA GLU A 376 -9.04 -6.37 11.07
C GLU A 376 -10.57 -6.29 10.98
N GLY A 377 -11.08 -6.17 9.76
CA GLY A 377 -12.50 -6.20 9.49
C GLY A 377 -13.11 -7.50 10.00
N ARG A 378 -14.10 -7.35 10.88
CA ARG A 378 -14.99 -8.43 11.30
C ARG A 378 -16.39 -8.14 10.77
N GLY A 379 -17.11 -9.17 10.37
CA GLY A 379 -18.55 -9.05 10.16
C GLY A 379 -19.32 -9.73 11.27
N GLY A 380 -20.37 -9.04 11.71
CA GLY A 380 -21.40 -9.57 12.59
C GLY A 380 -22.73 -8.93 12.23
N GLY A 381 -23.80 -9.73 12.14
CA GLY A 381 -25.17 -9.21 12.05
C GLY A 381 -25.60 -8.60 10.71
N GLY A 382 -25.04 -9.04 9.57
CA GLY A 382 -25.52 -8.62 8.25
C GLY A 382 -25.13 -7.19 7.81
N ARG A 383 -24.40 -6.44 8.65
CA ARG A 383 -23.74 -5.18 8.29
C ARG A 383 -22.29 -5.20 8.78
N ARG A 384 -21.41 -4.61 7.98
CA ARG A 384 -20.00 -4.40 8.35
C ARG A 384 -19.91 -3.21 9.30
N MET A 385 -19.38 -3.41 10.50
CA MET A 385 -19.04 -2.31 11.40
C MET A 385 -17.69 -1.71 10.94
N PRO A 386 -17.51 -0.38 10.98
CA PRO A 386 -16.21 0.23 10.74
C PRO A 386 -15.17 -0.31 11.73
N THR A 387 -13.97 -0.60 11.25
CA THR A 387 -12.87 -1.08 12.09
C THR A 387 -12.34 0.06 12.95
N ASP A 388 -12.26 -0.16 14.27
CA ASP A 388 -11.60 0.75 15.20
C ASP A 388 -10.15 0.31 15.43
N LEU A 389 -9.20 1.01 14.82
CA LEU A 389 -7.78 0.73 14.94
C LEU A 389 -7.21 0.98 16.34
N ASN A 390 -7.93 1.64 17.25
CA ASN A 390 -7.53 1.70 18.66
C ASN A 390 -7.55 0.32 19.33
N LEU A 391 -8.37 -0.61 18.81
CA LEU A 391 -8.41 -2.00 19.27
C LEU A 391 -7.33 -2.88 18.61
N TYR A 392 -6.69 -2.38 17.55
CA TYR A 392 -5.69 -3.11 16.76
C TYR A 392 -4.46 -2.25 16.42
N PRO A 393 -3.82 -1.61 17.42
CA PRO A 393 -2.72 -0.66 17.20
C PRO A 393 -1.46 -1.32 16.60
N ASN A 394 -1.40 -2.65 16.65
CA ASN A 394 -0.29 -3.48 16.22
C ASN A 394 -0.71 -4.44 15.08
N SER A 395 -1.78 -4.16 14.32
CA SER A 395 -2.23 -5.08 13.27
C SER A 395 -1.15 -5.34 12.21
N PRO A 396 -0.73 -6.60 12.00
CA PRO A 396 0.35 -6.91 11.06
C PRO A 396 -0.10 -6.72 9.60
N GLY A 397 -1.38 -6.92 9.28
CA GLY A 397 -1.89 -6.68 7.93
C GLY A 397 -1.96 -5.19 7.56
N TYR A 398 -2.26 -4.32 8.53
CA TYR A 398 -2.21 -2.86 8.33
C TYR A 398 -0.77 -2.32 8.25
N ARG A 399 0.18 -2.95 8.94
CA ARG A 399 1.61 -2.62 8.78
C ARG A 399 2.10 -2.82 7.35
N LEU A 400 1.64 -3.86 6.66
CA LEU A 400 1.99 -4.08 5.25
C LEU A 400 1.53 -2.92 4.38
N ILE A 401 0.33 -2.36 4.60
CA ILE A 401 -0.13 -1.15 3.91
C ILE A 401 0.85 0.00 4.16
N LEU A 402 1.21 0.26 5.42
CA LEU A 402 2.07 1.38 5.80
C LEU A 402 3.53 1.22 5.32
N ASN A 403 4.02 0.00 5.11
CA ASN A 403 5.34 -0.21 4.49
C ASN A 403 5.42 0.43 3.10
N ASN A 404 4.33 0.37 2.32
CA ASN A 404 4.25 0.97 0.99
C ASN A 404 4.31 2.51 1.03
N VAL A 405 3.88 3.14 2.14
CA VAL A 405 3.82 4.59 2.28
C VAL A 405 5.20 5.21 2.50
N LEU A 406 6.07 4.54 3.26
CA LEU A 406 7.43 5.03 3.51
C LEU A 406 8.39 4.70 2.37
N PHE A 407 8.05 3.71 1.53
CA PHE A 407 8.91 3.24 0.45
C PHE A 407 9.45 4.34 -0.49
N PRO A 408 8.64 5.28 -1.01
CA PRO A 408 9.15 6.33 -1.91
C PRO A 408 10.15 7.28 -1.25
N SER A 409 10.21 7.29 0.09
CA SER A 409 11.12 8.13 0.88
C SER A 409 12.55 7.57 0.94
N ALA A 410 12.77 6.31 0.51
CA ALA A 410 14.06 5.64 0.57
C ALA A 410 14.98 6.01 -0.61
N ARG A 411 16.24 6.32 -0.31
CA ARG A 411 17.27 6.42 -1.35
C ARG A 411 17.87 5.04 -1.66
N LYS A 412 17.97 4.70 -2.95
CA LYS A 412 18.85 3.61 -3.39
C LYS A 412 20.31 3.98 -3.06
N LYS A 413 21.01 3.16 -2.27
CA LYS A 413 22.49 3.20 -2.22
C LYS A 413 22.97 3.07 -3.66
N LYS A 414 23.68 4.07 -4.19
CA LYS A 414 24.38 3.91 -5.48
C LYS A 414 25.36 2.75 -5.30
N ARG A 415 25.13 1.63 -5.98
CA ARG A 415 26.13 0.54 -6.05
C ARG A 415 27.41 1.16 -6.61
N LYS A 416 28.51 1.10 -5.85
CA LYS A 416 29.83 1.40 -6.42
C LYS A 416 30.12 0.27 -7.40
N THR A 417 30.04 0.57 -8.70
CA THR A 417 30.62 -0.26 -9.76
C THR A 417 32.13 -0.08 -9.76
#